data_AF-A0A2S8ZZN6-F1
#
_entry.id   AF-A0A2S8ZZN6-F1
#
_cell.length_a   1.000
_cell.length_b   1.000
_cell.length_c   1.000
_cell.angle_alpha   90.00
_cell.angle_beta   90.00
_cell.angle_gamma   90.00
#
_symmetry.space_group_name_H-M   'P 1'
#
loop_
_entity.id
_entity.type
_entity.pdbx_description
1 polymer ?
#
loop_
_entity_poly.entity_id
_entity_poly.type
_entity_poly.pdbx_seq_one_letter_code
_entity_poly.pdbx_strand_id
1 'polypeptide(L)'
;MKQKITAFFVLLFTVVSYGQTTRFVYETLVNPDSINLVSMKSERTFLDIKGDRSLFISENKLKRDSLFTSLRSEAKENDKKEEKDFSKLEGKKHFEPTFFEYFISKSIPDQKVYYYERAAGKQIYYQEDRPVKWDVTNIVEKQNGYSAQKAVAEFGGRIWTAWFTKEIPLSDGPYKFSGLPGLIVKLEDDKGDYKFDLVKKMSIKNAFEEQISTDAKQSTRVNFHGDKAALELEFGKNRKAMAGNNGGGNMNMGGGRHNGGMGGGGINGGGMNGGGMGGDNQGMPMSQGSSIDTSSFTNTVQNPIELK
;
A
#
# COMPACT_ATOMS: atom_id res chain seq x y z
N MET A 1 -33.74 10.83 43.96
CA MET A 1 -33.71 9.84 42.85
C MET A 1 -33.64 10.48 41.47
N LYS A 2 -34.45 11.50 41.13
CA LYS A 2 -34.45 12.15 39.81
C LYS A 2 -33.06 12.66 39.35
N GLN A 3 -32.29 13.34 40.21
CA GLN A 3 -30.94 13.82 39.88
C GLN A 3 -29.92 12.70 39.57
N LYS A 4 -30.01 11.56 40.26
CA LYS A 4 -29.13 10.39 40.01
C LYS A 4 -29.47 9.71 38.69
N ILE A 5 -30.75 9.69 38.31
CA ILE A 5 -31.22 9.17 37.03
C ILE A 5 -30.79 10.09 35.89
N THR A 6 -30.92 11.42 36.04
CA THR A 6 -30.43 12.39 35.04
C THR A 6 -28.91 12.29 34.86
N ALA A 7 -28.14 12.18 35.95
CA ALA A 7 -26.69 11.98 35.86
C ALA A 7 -26.31 10.66 35.16
N PHE A 8 -27.06 9.58 35.40
CA PHE A 8 -26.88 8.31 34.71
C PHE A 8 -27.18 8.41 33.21
N PHE A 9 -28.26 9.09 32.81
CA PHE A 9 -28.59 9.30 31.39
C PHE A 9 -27.57 10.22 30.70
N VAL A 10 -27.07 11.27 31.36
CA VAL A 10 -26.00 12.12 30.82
C VAL A 10 -24.70 11.33 30.65
N LEU A 11 -24.32 10.51 31.64
CA LEU A 11 -23.15 9.64 31.55
C LEU A 11 -23.32 8.61 30.41
N LEU A 12 -24.49 7.98 30.30
CA LEU A 12 -24.78 7.01 29.24
C LEU A 12 -24.75 7.66 27.84
N PHE A 13 -25.23 8.90 27.70
CA PHE A 13 -25.21 9.64 26.43
C PHE A 13 -23.80 10.05 26.01
N THR A 14 -22.93 10.37 26.97
CA THR A 14 -21.51 10.63 26.68
C THR A 14 -20.82 9.37 26.15
N VAL A 15 -21.02 8.21 26.76
CA VAL A 15 -20.37 6.95 26.35
C VAL A 15 -20.79 6.52 24.93
N VAL A 16 -22.06 6.71 24.55
CA VAL A 16 -22.55 6.35 23.20
C VAL A 16 -21.96 7.25 22.10
N SER A 17 -21.61 8.50 22.42
CA SER A 17 -21.04 9.44 21.44
C SER A 17 -19.57 9.17 21.10
N TYR A 18 -18.80 8.52 21.97
CA TYR A 18 -17.36 8.27 21.76
C TYR A 18 -17.04 7.19 20.70
N GLY A 19 -18.05 6.46 20.20
CA GLY A 19 -17.85 5.35 19.25
C GLY A 19 -18.12 5.68 17.77
N GLN A 20 -18.60 6.88 17.44
CA GLN A 20 -19.04 7.22 16.09
C GLN A 20 -17.88 7.76 15.25
N THR A 21 -17.66 7.19 14.06
CA THR A 21 -16.67 7.68 13.10
C THR A 21 -17.37 8.46 12.00
N THR A 22 -16.91 9.68 11.73
CA THR A 22 -17.36 10.46 10.57
C THR A 22 -16.39 10.22 9.42
N ARG A 23 -16.87 9.65 8.32
CA ARG A 23 -16.09 9.41 7.11
C ARG A 23 -16.38 10.47 6.05
N PHE A 24 -15.33 11.10 5.57
CA PHE A 24 -15.33 11.91 4.36
C PHE A 24 -14.74 11.07 3.22
N VAL A 25 -15.48 10.90 2.15
CA VAL A 25 -15.06 10.11 0.98
C VAL A 25 -14.59 11.06 -0.10
N TYR A 26 -13.36 10.87 -0.55
CA TYR A 26 -12.76 11.62 -1.65
C TYR A 26 -12.63 10.71 -2.88
N GLU A 27 -12.96 11.25 -4.05
CA GLU A 27 -12.48 10.71 -5.32
C GLU A 27 -11.06 11.25 -5.52
N THR A 28 -10.08 10.36 -5.68
CA THR A 28 -8.68 10.73 -5.82
C THR A 28 -8.19 10.36 -7.20
N LEU A 29 -7.77 11.36 -7.98
CA LEU A 29 -7.17 11.16 -9.29
C LEU A 29 -5.66 11.27 -9.17
N VAL A 30 -4.95 10.31 -9.76
CA VAL A 30 -3.50 10.22 -9.76
C VAL A 30 -3.01 10.06 -11.21
N ASN A 31 -2.07 10.91 -11.61
CA ASN A 31 -1.27 10.70 -12.81
C ASN A 31 -0.08 9.77 -12.46
N PRO A 32 -0.07 8.51 -12.93
CA PRO A 32 1.02 7.58 -12.62
C PRO A 32 2.33 7.93 -13.32
N ASP A 33 2.31 8.80 -14.34
CA ASP A 33 3.48 9.21 -15.09
C ASP A 33 3.46 10.74 -15.27
N SER A 34 4.16 11.47 -14.39
CA SER A 34 4.25 12.94 -14.46
C SER A 34 4.91 13.48 -15.74
N ILE A 35 5.49 12.62 -16.60
CA ILE A 35 6.17 13.03 -17.84
C ILE A 35 5.27 12.82 -19.07
N ASN A 36 4.32 11.87 -19.01
CA ASN A 36 3.38 11.59 -20.09
C ASN A 36 1.95 11.99 -19.71
N LEU A 37 1.18 12.54 -20.64
CA LEU A 37 -0.27 12.74 -20.50
C LEU A 37 -0.99 11.38 -20.55
N VAL A 38 -0.75 10.54 -19.55
CA VAL A 38 -1.46 9.27 -19.37
C VAL A 38 -2.86 9.57 -18.82
N SER A 39 -3.82 8.67 -19.09
CA SER A 39 -5.12 8.74 -18.43
C SER A 39 -4.95 8.72 -16.90
N MET A 40 -5.47 9.75 -16.23
CA MET A 40 -5.56 9.78 -14.77
C MET A 40 -6.24 8.51 -14.27
N LYS A 41 -5.64 7.88 -13.28
CA LYS A 41 -6.24 6.74 -12.59
C LYS A 41 -6.99 7.24 -11.38
N SER A 42 -8.19 6.69 -11.16
CA SER A 42 -9.01 7.06 -10.01
C SER A 42 -8.97 5.97 -8.94
N GLU A 43 -8.90 6.39 -7.69
CA GLU A 43 -9.24 5.56 -6.55
C GLU A 43 -9.99 6.37 -5.49
N ARG A 44 -10.77 5.68 -4.65
CA ARG A 44 -11.42 6.32 -3.50
C ARG A 44 -10.51 6.30 -2.30
N THR A 45 -10.43 7.44 -1.64
CA THR A 45 -9.75 7.59 -0.35
C THR A 45 -10.73 8.06 0.70
N PHE A 46 -10.47 7.69 1.95
CA PHE A 46 -11.28 8.03 3.09
C PHE A 46 -10.47 8.90 4.04
N LEU A 47 -11.12 9.93 4.56
CA LEU A 47 -10.68 10.66 5.75
C LEU A 47 -11.68 10.37 6.86
N ASP A 48 -11.28 9.49 7.78
CA ASP A 48 -12.07 9.11 8.94
C ASP A 48 -11.71 9.95 10.14
N ILE A 49 -12.72 10.54 10.77
CA ILE A 49 -12.59 11.34 11.99
C ILE A 49 -13.22 10.57 13.15
N LYS A 50 -12.43 10.33 14.19
CA LYS A 50 -12.90 9.70 15.43
C LYS A 50 -12.24 10.37 16.63
N GLY A 51 -13.03 11.06 17.44
CA GLY A 51 -12.53 11.91 18.52
C GLY A 51 -11.55 12.95 17.98
N ASP A 52 -10.37 13.03 18.60
CA ASP A 52 -9.34 14.03 18.29
C ASP A 52 -8.34 13.59 17.21
N ARG A 53 -8.67 12.53 16.46
CA ARG A 53 -7.77 11.96 15.45
C ARG A 53 -8.46 11.82 14.12
N SER A 54 -7.65 11.91 13.06
CA SER A 54 -8.06 11.54 11.72
C SER A 54 -7.15 10.50 11.09
N LEU A 55 -7.73 9.72 10.18
CA LEU A 55 -7.09 8.67 9.41
C LEU A 55 -7.39 8.87 7.93
N PHE A 56 -6.36 9.13 7.13
CA PHE A 56 -6.44 9.10 5.68
C PHE A 56 -5.93 7.77 5.13
N ILE A 57 -6.75 7.08 4.33
CA ILE A 57 -6.43 5.75 3.80
C ILE A 57 -7.17 5.47 2.48
N SER A 58 -6.56 4.69 1.59
CA SER A 58 -7.25 4.17 0.39
C SER A 58 -8.35 3.17 0.75
N GLU A 59 -9.48 3.22 0.04
CA GLU A 59 -10.55 2.22 0.16
C GLU A 59 -10.04 0.81 -0.17
N ASN A 60 -9.18 0.68 -1.18
CA ASN A 60 -8.63 -0.60 -1.62
C ASN A 60 -7.70 -1.19 -0.55
N LYS A 61 -6.81 -0.36 0.02
CA LYS A 61 -5.97 -0.75 1.16
C LYS A 61 -6.82 -1.18 2.36
N LEU A 62 -7.82 -0.37 2.74
CA LEU A 62 -8.67 -0.65 3.90
C LEU A 62 -9.39 -2.01 3.75
N LYS A 63 -9.96 -2.28 2.57
CA LYS A 63 -10.63 -3.56 2.27
C LYS A 63 -9.66 -4.73 2.38
N ARG A 64 -8.48 -4.58 1.79
CA ARG A 64 -7.43 -5.60 1.83
C ARG A 64 -6.99 -5.90 3.27
N ASP A 65 -6.66 -4.88 4.05
CA ASP A 65 -6.14 -5.03 5.40
C ASP A 65 -7.21 -5.56 6.37
N SER A 66 -8.46 -5.15 6.21
CA SER A 66 -9.61 -5.71 6.94
C SER A 66 -9.79 -7.20 6.65
N LEU A 67 -9.75 -7.61 5.38
CA LEU A 67 -9.85 -9.02 4.98
C LEU A 67 -8.68 -9.86 5.50
N PHE A 68 -7.45 -9.34 5.47
CA PHE A 68 -6.31 -10.07 6.04
C PHE A 68 -6.41 -10.20 7.55
N THR A 69 -6.96 -9.20 8.24
CA THR A 69 -7.14 -9.26 9.68
C THR A 69 -8.13 -10.35 10.07
N SER A 70 -9.29 -10.41 9.40
CA SER A 70 -10.30 -11.45 9.68
C SER A 70 -9.78 -12.86 9.40
N LEU A 71 -9.05 -13.04 8.29
CA LEU A 71 -8.44 -14.33 7.95
C LEU A 71 -7.37 -14.76 8.95
N ARG A 72 -6.57 -13.82 9.46
CA ARG A 72 -5.57 -14.11 10.51
C ARG A 72 -6.21 -14.47 11.84
N SER A 73 -7.31 -13.81 12.23
CA SER A 73 -8.03 -14.20 13.44
C SER A 73 -8.63 -15.60 13.32
N GLU A 74 -9.23 -15.93 12.18
CA GLU A 74 -9.78 -17.27 11.91
C GLU A 74 -8.71 -18.37 11.92
N ALA A 75 -7.51 -18.08 11.40
CA ALA A 75 -6.39 -19.02 11.40
C ALA A 75 -5.78 -19.22 12.79
N LYS A 76 -5.81 -18.19 13.66
CA LYS A 76 -5.33 -18.30 15.05
C LYS A 76 -6.30 -19.05 15.97
N GLU A 77 -7.60 -18.98 15.68
CA GLU A 77 -8.64 -19.67 16.45
C GLU A 77 -8.74 -21.15 16.10
N ASN A 78 -8.45 -21.50 14.85
CA ASN A 78 -8.31 -22.88 14.42
C ASN A 78 -6.87 -23.36 14.68
N ASP A 79 -6.62 -23.96 15.84
CA ASP A 79 -5.34 -24.48 16.39
C ASP A 79 -4.61 -25.55 15.53
N LYS A 80 -4.83 -25.58 14.22
CA LYS A 80 -4.06 -26.39 13.27
C LYS A 80 -2.87 -25.56 12.80
N LYS A 81 -1.67 -26.03 13.17
CA LYS A 81 -0.35 -25.69 12.60
C LYS A 81 -0.24 -26.01 11.09
N GLU A 82 -1.26 -25.72 10.31
CA GLU A 82 -1.08 -25.50 8.89
C GLU A 82 -0.87 -24.00 8.76
N GLU A 83 0.39 -23.58 8.65
CA GLU A 83 0.70 -22.36 7.89
C GLU A 83 0.08 -22.56 6.51
N LYS A 84 -1.21 -22.24 6.37
CA LYS A 84 -1.80 -22.00 5.07
C LYS A 84 -1.00 -20.85 4.52
N ASP A 85 -0.10 -21.21 3.63
CA ASP A 85 0.74 -20.37 2.80
C ASP A 85 -0.13 -19.18 2.31
N PHE A 86 -0.15 -18.08 3.07
CA PHE A 86 -1.01 -16.92 2.82
C PHE A 86 -0.67 -16.31 1.45
N SER A 87 0.54 -16.56 0.97
CA SER A 87 1.05 -16.36 -0.39
C SER A 87 0.14 -16.97 -1.47
N LYS A 88 -0.47 -18.14 -1.23
CA LYS A 88 -1.40 -18.79 -2.16
C LYS A 88 -2.80 -18.19 -2.14
N LEU A 89 -3.14 -17.38 -1.14
CA LEU A 89 -4.41 -16.67 -1.05
C LEU A 89 -4.33 -15.27 -1.67
N GLU A 90 -3.17 -14.62 -1.60
CA GLU A 90 -2.85 -13.40 -2.39
C GLU A 90 -3.06 -13.63 -3.89
N GLY A 91 -2.74 -14.82 -4.40
CA GLY A 91 -2.97 -15.18 -5.80
C GLY A 91 -4.41 -15.51 -6.20
N LYS A 92 -5.37 -15.60 -5.24
CA LYS A 92 -6.76 -16.04 -5.52
C LYS A 92 -7.82 -14.95 -5.42
N LYS A 93 -7.50 -13.77 -4.86
CA LYS A 93 -8.40 -12.61 -4.86
C LYS A 93 -7.72 -11.47 -5.61
N HIS A 94 -8.32 -11.04 -6.72
CA HIS A 94 -7.92 -9.82 -7.42
C HIS A 94 -8.23 -8.63 -6.51
N PHE A 95 -7.23 -8.18 -5.73
CA PHE A 95 -7.30 -6.89 -5.07
C PHE A 95 -6.98 -5.83 -6.12
N GLU A 96 -7.86 -4.85 -6.23
CA GLU A 96 -7.56 -3.66 -7.02
C GLU A 96 -6.28 -3.02 -6.45
N PRO A 97 -5.30 -2.69 -7.31
CA PRO A 97 -4.10 -2.00 -6.86
C PRO A 97 -4.46 -0.66 -6.22
N THR A 98 -3.56 -0.14 -5.39
CA THR A 98 -3.70 1.19 -4.80
C THR A 98 -2.41 1.99 -4.98
N PHE A 99 -2.55 3.31 -5.17
CA PHE A 99 -1.44 4.25 -5.15
C PHE A 99 -0.99 4.60 -3.74
N PHE A 100 -1.81 4.30 -2.73
CA PHE A 100 -1.56 4.62 -1.32
C PHE A 100 -1.48 3.33 -0.50
N GLU A 101 -0.33 2.66 -0.59
CA GLU A 101 0.02 1.50 0.24
C GLU A 101 0.26 1.86 1.72
N TYR A 102 0.23 3.15 2.04
CA TYR A 102 0.38 3.73 3.35
C TYR A 102 -0.95 4.28 3.90
N PHE A 103 -0.94 4.72 5.15
CA PHE A 103 -2.00 5.56 5.72
C PHE A 103 -1.39 6.72 6.49
N ILE A 104 -2.16 7.81 6.62
CA ILE A 104 -1.76 9.00 7.38
C ILE A 104 -2.65 9.10 8.61
N SER A 105 -2.06 9.21 9.79
CA SER A 105 -2.78 9.54 11.02
C SER A 105 -2.45 10.96 11.44
N LYS A 106 -3.45 11.73 11.87
CA LYS A 106 -3.26 13.09 12.37
C LYS A 106 -3.85 13.25 13.76
N SER A 107 -3.12 13.95 14.63
CA SER A 107 -3.67 14.53 15.86
C SER A 107 -4.23 15.90 15.51
N ILE A 108 -5.55 16.06 15.62
CA ILE A 108 -6.23 17.30 15.27
C ILE A 108 -5.86 18.43 16.26
N PRO A 109 -5.84 18.21 17.59
CA PRO A 109 -5.47 19.25 18.56
C PRO A 109 -4.01 19.66 18.45
N ASP A 110 -3.10 18.69 18.28
CA ASP A 110 -1.66 18.96 18.25
C ASP A 110 -1.13 19.33 16.86
N GLN A 111 -1.99 19.23 15.82
CA GLN A 111 -1.62 19.37 14.40
C GLN A 111 -0.41 18.51 13.99
N LYS A 112 -0.27 17.33 14.60
CA LYS A 112 0.81 16.39 14.29
C LYS A 112 0.34 15.41 13.21
N VAL A 113 1.19 15.20 12.22
CA VAL A 113 0.93 14.29 11.10
C VAL A 113 1.92 13.14 11.14
N TYR A 114 1.42 11.91 11.01
CA TYR A 114 2.21 10.69 11.04
C TYR A 114 1.94 9.87 9.79
N TYR A 115 3.00 9.44 9.11
CA TYR A 115 2.94 8.55 7.96
C TYR A 115 3.27 7.13 8.42
N TYR A 116 2.41 6.16 8.06
CA TYR A 116 2.58 4.75 8.40
C TYR A 116 2.57 3.88 7.15
N GLU A 117 3.45 2.90 7.11
CA GLU A 117 3.47 1.87 6.07
C GLU A 117 3.82 0.50 6.66
N ARG A 118 3.52 -0.57 5.94
CA ARG A 118 3.98 -1.92 6.30
C ARG A 118 5.16 -2.33 5.43
N ALA A 119 6.19 -2.87 6.07
CA ALA A 119 7.36 -3.44 5.42
C ALA A 119 7.67 -4.77 6.10
N ALA A 120 7.74 -5.85 5.32
CA ALA A 120 8.05 -7.18 5.84
C ALA A 120 7.19 -7.61 7.05
N GLY A 121 5.88 -7.33 7.01
CA GLY A 121 4.93 -7.68 8.08
C GLY A 121 4.94 -6.73 9.28
N LYS A 122 5.98 -5.90 9.46
CA LYS A 122 6.08 -4.88 10.51
C LYS A 122 5.57 -3.53 10.03
N GLN A 123 5.06 -2.73 10.94
CA GLN A 123 4.77 -1.31 10.66
C GLN A 123 6.03 -0.48 10.86
N ILE A 124 6.23 0.49 9.98
CA ILE A 124 7.26 1.53 10.08
C ILE A 124 6.57 2.88 9.89
N TYR A 125 7.01 3.89 10.65
CA TYR A 125 6.36 5.20 10.60
C TYR A 125 7.33 6.35 10.88
N TYR A 126 6.95 7.56 10.49
CA TYR A 126 7.61 8.80 10.90
C TYR A 126 6.58 9.89 11.18
N GLN A 127 6.97 10.87 11.99
CA GLN A 127 6.25 12.13 12.13
C GLN A 127 6.71 13.09 11.03
N GLU A 128 5.77 13.70 10.30
CA GLU A 128 6.07 14.76 9.34
C GLU A 128 6.63 15.97 10.09
N ASP A 129 7.79 16.43 9.63
CA ASP A 129 8.56 17.52 10.23
C ASP A 129 8.35 18.86 9.50
N ARG A 130 7.75 18.84 8.30
CA ARG A 130 7.46 20.04 7.51
C ARG A 130 6.03 20.54 7.77
N PRO A 131 5.85 21.74 8.34
CA PRO A 131 4.53 22.34 8.44
C PRO A 131 4.03 22.81 7.07
N VAL A 132 2.74 22.67 6.81
CA VAL A 132 2.08 23.28 5.65
C VAL A 132 1.76 24.74 5.98
N LYS A 133 2.37 25.67 5.25
CA LYS A 133 2.11 27.11 5.41
C LYS A 133 1.12 27.55 4.33
N TRP A 134 -0.10 27.86 4.74
CA TRP A 134 -1.17 28.25 3.83
C TRP A 134 -1.22 29.76 3.61
N ASP A 135 -1.21 30.16 2.34
CA ASP A 135 -1.58 31.48 1.88
C ASP A 135 -3.08 31.50 1.57
N VAL A 136 -3.88 31.91 2.55
CA VAL A 136 -5.34 32.00 2.42
C VAL A 136 -5.71 33.24 1.61
N THR A 137 -6.48 33.05 0.54
CA THR A 137 -6.91 34.13 -0.35
C THR A 137 -8.34 34.56 -0.02
N ASN A 138 -8.78 35.72 -0.54
CA ASN A 138 -10.18 36.18 -0.40
C ASN A 138 -11.14 35.57 -1.44
N ILE A 139 -10.66 34.65 -2.27
CA ILE A 139 -11.46 34.03 -3.33
C ILE A 139 -12.35 32.96 -2.70
N VAL A 140 -13.66 33.08 -2.92
CA VAL A 140 -14.67 32.13 -2.46
C VAL A 140 -15.50 31.66 -3.66
N GLU A 141 -15.61 30.35 -3.82
CA GLU A 141 -16.37 29.73 -4.90
C GLU A 141 -17.14 28.52 -4.39
N LYS A 142 -18.12 28.07 -5.19
CA LYS A 142 -18.86 26.85 -4.88
C LYS A 142 -18.06 25.63 -5.34
N GLN A 143 -17.57 24.83 -4.39
CA GLN A 143 -16.80 23.61 -4.66
C GLN A 143 -17.47 22.43 -3.95
N ASN A 144 -17.72 21.34 -4.68
CA ASN A 144 -18.34 20.10 -4.15
C ASN A 144 -19.67 20.35 -3.39
N GLY A 145 -20.41 21.40 -3.77
CA GLY A 145 -21.66 21.79 -3.14
C GLY A 145 -21.54 22.81 -1.99
N TYR A 146 -20.33 23.11 -1.52
CA TYR A 146 -20.06 24.00 -0.39
C TYR A 146 -19.56 25.38 -0.84
N SER A 147 -19.81 26.41 -0.03
CA SER A 147 -19.07 27.67 -0.16
C SER A 147 -17.66 27.47 0.38
N ALA A 148 -16.65 27.54 -0.50
CA ALA A 148 -15.28 27.20 -0.19
C ALA A 148 -14.32 28.35 -0.50
N GLN A 149 -13.39 28.61 0.39
CA GLN A 149 -12.36 29.64 0.28
C GLN A 149 -11.07 29.00 -0.25
N LYS A 150 -10.39 29.69 -1.17
CA LYS A 150 -9.12 29.21 -1.75
C LYS A 150 -7.93 29.51 -0.85
N ALA A 151 -7.06 28.53 -0.67
CA ALA A 151 -5.74 28.66 -0.07
C ALA A 151 -4.69 27.99 -0.96
N VAL A 152 -3.45 28.49 -0.91
CA VAL A 152 -2.31 27.92 -1.66
C VAL A 152 -1.19 27.59 -0.68
N ALA A 153 -0.44 26.53 -0.93
CA ALA A 153 0.75 26.20 -0.14
C ALA A 153 1.79 25.47 -0.98
N GLU A 154 3.07 25.67 -0.65
CA GLU A 154 4.16 24.83 -1.14
C GLU A 154 4.41 23.68 -0.16
N PHE A 155 4.31 22.44 -0.66
CA PHE A 155 4.56 21.25 0.16
C PHE A 155 5.02 20.08 -0.71
N GLY A 156 6.06 19.37 -0.24
CA GLY A 156 6.57 18.19 -0.94
C GLY A 156 7.12 18.48 -2.34
N GLY A 157 7.64 19.70 -2.57
CA GLY A 157 8.15 20.13 -3.87
C GLY A 157 7.07 20.49 -4.91
N ARG A 158 5.82 20.64 -4.49
CA ARG A 158 4.67 20.99 -5.35
C ARG A 158 3.93 22.21 -4.80
N ILE A 159 3.23 22.91 -5.67
CA ILE A 159 2.31 23.97 -5.29
C ILE A 159 0.90 23.37 -5.23
N TRP A 160 0.24 23.51 -4.10
CA TRP A 160 -1.08 22.97 -3.85
C TRP A 160 -2.11 24.09 -3.81
N THR A 161 -3.22 23.90 -4.51
CA THR A 161 -4.43 24.70 -4.34
C THR A 161 -5.45 23.90 -3.54
N ALA A 162 -5.83 24.43 -2.38
CA ALA A 162 -6.88 23.89 -1.53
C ALA A 162 -8.12 24.78 -1.54
N TRP A 163 -9.29 24.17 -1.59
CA TRP A 163 -10.57 24.83 -1.34
C TRP A 163 -11.13 24.27 -0.04
N PHE A 164 -11.29 25.12 0.97
CA PHE A 164 -11.78 24.72 2.29
C PHE A 164 -13.09 25.40 2.65
N THR A 165 -13.96 24.73 3.39
CA THR A 165 -15.25 25.28 3.82
C THR A 165 -15.35 25.41 5.33
N LYS A 166 -15.80 26.58 5.80
CA LYS A 166 -16.09 26.84 7.22
C LYS A 166 -17.43 26.25 7.65
N GLU A 167 -18.26 25.78 6.70
CA GLU A 167 -19.50 25.07 7.00
C GLU A 167 -19.24 23.74 7.74
N ILE A 168 -18.04 23.18 7.56
CA ILE A 168 -17.54 22.05 8.31
C ILE A 168 -16.30 22.56 9.08
N PRO A 169 -16.46 23.03 10.34
CA PRO A 169 -15.40 23.68 11.11
C PRO A 169 -14.40 22.66 11.67
N LEU A 170 -13.79 21.88 10.78
CA LEU A 170 -12.82 20.85 11.05
C LEU A 170 -11.53 21.21 10.31
N SER A 171 -10.46 21.51 11.05
CA SER A 171 -9.17 21.90 10.48
C SER A 171 -8.38 20.71 9.94
N ASP A 172 -8.91 20.08 8.88
CA ASP A 172 -8.37 18.84 8.32
C ASP A 172 -8.63 18.69 6.81
N GLY A 173 -8.10 17.64 6.20
CA GLY A 173 -8.20 17.38 4.76
C GLY A 173 -7.60 16.04 4.32
N PRO A 174 -7.56 15.76 3.01
CA PRO A 174 -6.96 14.54 2.48
C PRO A 174 -5.42 14.54 2.67
N TYR A 175 -4.83 13.34 2.64
CA TYR A 175 -3.39 13.14 2.79
C TYR A 175 -2.83 13.78 4.07
N LYS A 176 -1.72 14.51 3.96
CA LYS A 176 -1.04 15.22 5.05
C LYS A 176 -1.58 16.63 5.29
N PHE A 177 -2.51 17.11 4.45
CA PHE A 177 -2.99 18.48 4.51
C PHE A 177 -3.98 18.69 5.66
N SER A 178 -3.74 19.75 6.42
CA SER A 178 -4.56 20.22 7.54
C SER A 178 -4.16 21.68 7.87
N GLY A 179 -4.80 22.30 8.86
CA GLY A 179 -4.41 23.64 9.37
C GLY A 179 -5.20 24.83 8.81
N LEU A 180 -6.20 24.60 7.96
CA LEU A 180 -7.14 25.63 7.52
C LEU A 180 -8.35 25.69 8.47
N PRO A 181 -9.06 26.83 8.61
CA PRO A 181 -10.16 26.99 9.57
C PRO A 181 -11.47 26.29 9.13
N GLY A 182 -11.36 25.19 8.39
CA GLY A 182 -12.46 24.41 7.84
C GLY A 182 -11.94 23.23 7.03
N LEU A 183 -12.83 22.29 6.68
CA LEU A 183 -12.45 21.07 5.98
C LEU A 183 -12.05 21.39 4.54
N ILE A 184 -10.94 20.83 4.07
CA ILE A 184 -10.53 20.86 2.66
C ILE A 184 -11.48 19.97 1.85
N VAL A 185 -12.34 20.57 1.03
CA VAL A 185 -13.31 19.86 0.17
C VAL A 185 -12.75 19.54 -1.20
N LYS A 186 -11.77 20.31 -1.66
CA LYS A 186 -11.03 20.04 -2.90
C LYS A 186 -9.56 20.39 -2.72
N LEU A 187 -8.67 19.58 -3.26
CA LEU A 187 -7.23 19.79 -3.24
C LEU A 187 -6.63 19.31 -4.56
N GLU A 188 -5.80 20.11 -5.19
CA GLU A 188 -5.07 19.72 -6.40
C GLU A 188 -3.67 20.35 -6.43
N ASP A 189 -2.73 19.66 -7.07
CA ASP A 189 -1.42 20.23 -7.36
C ASP A 189 -1.43 21.06 -8.65
N ASP A 190 -0.44 21.93 -8.81
CA ASP A 190 -0.31 22.84 -9.94
C ASP A 190 -0.15 22.13 -11.30
N LYS A 191 0.38 20.91 -11.29
CA LYS A 191 0.53 20.06 -12.48
C LYS A 191 -0.73 19.25 -12.82
N GLY A 192 -1.68 19.17 -11.89
CA GLY A 192 -2.88 18.34 -12.03
C GLY A 192 -2.58 16.84 -11.98
N ASP A 193 -1.41 16.43 -11.50
CA ASP A 193 -1.04 15.03 -11.27
C ASP A 193 -1.82 14.42 -10.11
N TYR A 194 -2.26 15.24 -9.15
CA TYR A 194 -3.00 14.81 -7.97
C TYR A 194 -4.21 15.69 -7.76
N LYS A 195 -5.38 15.05 -7.64
CA LYS A 195 -6.63 15.72 -7.31
C LYS A 195 -7.39 14.92 -6.28
N PHE A 196 -7.94 15.62 -5.29
CA PHE A 196 -8.79 15.06 -4.26
C PHE A 196 -10.08 15.87 -4.22
N ASP A 197 -11.19 15.25 -4.57
CA ASP A 197 -12.50 15.88 -4.60
C ASP A 197 -13.43 15.21 -3.59
N LEU A 198 -13.95 15.98 -2.63
CA LEU A 198 -14.91 15.46 -1.65
C LEU A 198 -16.21 15.06 -2.38
N VAL A 199 -16.59 13.81 -2.22
CA VAL A 199 -17.80 13.23 -2.83
C VAL A 199 -18.95 13.24 -1.83
N LYS A 200 -18.69 12.79 -0.60
CA LYS A 200 -19.73 12.68 0.43
C LYS A 200 -19.17 12.63 1.84
N LYS A 201 -20.02 13.02 2.78
CA LYS A 201 -19.87 12.83 4.23
C LYS A 201 -20.83 11.73 4.68
N MET A 202 -20.36 10.81 5.52
CA MET A 202 -21.21 9.78 6.11
C MET A 202 -20.78 9.42 7.54
N SER A 203 -21.73 8.90 8.33
CA SER A 203 -21.46 8.39 9.66
C SER A 203 -21.36 6.87 9.62
N ILE A 204 -20.32 6.32 10.23
CA ILE A 204 -20.08 4.88 10.29
C ILE A 204 -20.02 4.44 11.75
N LYS A 205 -20.77 3.38 12.06
CA LYS A 205 -20.68 2.67 13.34
C LYS A 205 -19.67 1.54 13.17
N ASN A 206 -18.78 1.34 14.15
CA ASN A 206 -17.76 0.29 14.14
C ASN A 206 -16.85 0.36 12.89
N ALA A 207 -16.35 1.56 12.56
CA ALA A 207 -15.38 1.70 11.48
C ALA A 207 -14.14 0.84 11.78
N PHE A 208 -13.62 0.15 10.76
CA PHE A 208 -12.35 -0.54 10.90
C PHE A 208 -11.25 0.50 11.17
N GLU A 209 -10.57 0.35 12.30
CA GLU A 209 -9.48 1.21 12.70
C GLU A 209 -8.16 0.51 12.41
N GLU A 210 -7.35 1.12 11.55
CA GLU A 210 -5.95 0.73 11.40
C GLU A 210 -5.27 0.78 12.76
N GLN A 211 -4.87 -0.40 13.23
CA GLN A 211 -4.20 -0.53 14.52
C GLN A 211 -2.73 -0.14 14.32
N ILE A 212 -2.28 0.85 15.08
CA ILE A 212 -0.86 1.17 15.20
C ILE A 212 -0.27 0.12 16.13
N SER A 213 0.58 -0.74 15.57
CA SER A 213 1.23 -1.81 16.32
C SER A 213 2.20 -1.23 17.33
N THR A 214 2.26 -1.86 18.50
CA THR A 214 3.17 -1.47 19.59
C THR A 214 4.63 -1.70 19.24
N ASP A 215 4.91 -2.60 18.28
CA ASP A 215 6.25 -2.88 17.76
C ASP A 215 6.58 -2.07 16.49
N ALA A 216 5.78 -1.05 16.16
CA ALA A 216 6.02 -0.22 14.97
C ALA A 216 7.39 0.49 15.08
N LYS A 217 8.23 0.32 14.05
CA LYS A 217 9.55 0.97 13.97
C LYS A 217 9.36 2.45 13.68
N GLN A 218 9.78 3.31 14.60
CA GLN A 218 9.87 4.74 14.33
C GLN A 218 11.13 5.03 13.50
N SER A 219 10.99 5.88 12.49
CA SER A 219 12.06 6.42 11.65
C SER A 219 11.93 7.95 11.57
N THR A 220 12.81 8.59 10.79
CA THR A 220 12.67 9.98 10.37
C THR A 220 12.17 10.02 8.93
N ARG A 221 11.55 11.12 8.50
CA ARG A 221 11.11 11.28 7.11
C ARG A 221 12.26 11.05 6.12
N VAL A 222 13.45 11.58 6.42
CA VAL A 222 14.65 11.49 5.56
C VAL A 222 15.16 10.06 5.47
N ASN A 223 15.18 9.32 6.58
CA ASN A 223 15.73 7.96 6.63
C ASN A 223 14.71 6.87 6.29
N PHE A 224 13.43 7.22 6.17
CA PHE A 224 12.32 6.29 6.06
C PHE A 224 12.53 5.22 4.99
N HIS A 225 12.94 5.60 3.79
CA HIS A 225 13.16 4.66 2.69
C HIS A 225 14.32 3.69 2.97
N GLY A 226 15.42 4.18 3.55
CA GLY A 226 16.55 3.33 3.93
C GLY A 226 16.18 2.35 5.04
N ASP A 227 15.46 2.84 6.05
CA ASP A 227 14.97 2.01 7.16
C ASP A 227 13.96 0.97 6.72
N LYS A 228 13.08 1.31 5.77
CA LYS A 228 12.13 0.40 5.14
C LYS A 228 12.86 -0.70 4.37
N ALA A 229 13.81 -0.34 3.51
CA ALA A 229 14.59 -1.30 2.72
C ALA A 229 15.40 -2.24 3.63
N ALA A 230 15.94 -1.73 4.74
CA ALA A 230 16.63 -2.55 5.73
C ALA A 230 15.70 -3.61 6.35
N LEU A 231 14.47 -3.25 6.73
CA LEU A 231 13.48 -4.21 7.25
C LEU A 231 13.15 -5.31 6.23
N GLU A 232 12.97 -4.95 4.96
CA GLU A 232 12.69 -5.90 3.89
C GLU A 232 13.86 -6.87 3.66
N LEU A 233 15.08 -6.35 3.68
CA LEU A 233 16.30 -7.14 3.51
C LEU A 233 16.56 -8.09 4.69
N GLU A 234 16.36 -7.65 5.92
CA GLU A 234 16.44 -8.49 7.12
C GLU A 234 15.42 -9.63 7.07
N PHE A 235 14.19 -9.33 6.68
CA PHE A 235 13.15 -10.35 6.54
C PHE A 235 13.45 -11.35 5.43
N GLY A 236 13.97 -10.88 4.29
CA GLY A 236 14.43 -11.75 3.20
C GLY A 236 15.54 -12.71 3.64
N LYS A 237 16.51 -12.23 4.42
CA LYS A 237 17.59 -13.07 4.99
C LYS A 237 17.03 -14.12 5.96
N ASN A 238 16.15 -13.70 6.87
CA ASN A 238 15.54 -14.60 7.85
C ASN A 238 14.69 -15.68 7.17
N ARG A 239 13.91 -15.32 6.14
CA ARG A 239 13.13 -16.29 5.35
C ARG A 239 14.04 -17.31 4.66
N LYS A 240 15.16 -16.87 4.05
CA LYS A 240 16.14 -17.79 3.42
C LYS A 240 16.81 -18.71 4.43
N ALA A 241 17.16 -18.20 5.61
CA ALA A 241 17.73 -19.01 6.69
C ALA A 241 16.73 -20.07 7.21
N MET A 242 15.46 -19.70 7.39
CA MET A 242 14.41 -20.65 7.78
C MET A 242 14.13 -21.70 6.70
N ALA A 243 14.12 -21.32 5.42
CA ALA A 243 13.96 -22.26 4.31
C ALA A 243 15.14 -23.24 4.17
N GLY A 244 16.38 -22.78 4.40
CA GLY A 244 17.56 -23.64 4.40
C GLY A 244 17.59 -24.65 5.55
N ASN A 245 16.98 -24.31 6.70
CA ASN A 245 16.92 -25.20 7.86
C ASN A 245 15.86 -26.32 7.73
N ASN A 246 14.92 -26.20 6.78
CA ASN A 246 13.91 -27.21 6.49
C ASN A 246 14.26 -28.11 5.28
N GLY A 247 15.44 -27.91 4.66
CA GLY A 247 15.95 -28.69 3.53
C GLY A 247 17.02 -29.74 3.91
N GLY A 248 17.36 -29.88 5.19
CA GLY A 248 18.39 -30.80 5.68
C GLY A 248 17.89 -32.22 5.96
N GLY A 249 17.16 -32.81 5.01
CA GLY A 249 16.65 -34.18 5.11
C GLY A 249 17.39 -35.15 4.18
N ASN A 250 18.53 -35.65 4.65
CA ASN A 250 19.07 -36.99 4.39
C ASN A 250 19.08 -37.55 2.93
N MET A 251 20.23 -37.46 2.25
CA MET A 251 20.70 -38.53 1.35
C MET A 251 22.04 -39.06 1.83
N ASN A 252 21.95 -39.99 2.77
CA ASN A 252 22.97 -40.99 3.03
C ASN A 252 23.05 -41.93 1.81
N MET A 253 23.92 -41.64 0.83
CA MET A 253 24.36 -42.64 -0.14
C MET A 253 25.52 -43.40 0.49
N GLY A 254 25.18 -44.51 1.11
CA GLY A 254 26.11 -45.51 1.64
C GLY A 254 26.97 -46.11 0.54
N GLY A 255 28.14 -46.61 0.98
CA GLY A 255 29.25 -46.98 0.12
C GLY A 255 29.04 -48.20 -0.77
N GLY A 256 29.84 -48.24 -1.83
CA GLY A 256 30.09 -49.40 -2.67
C GLY A 256 31.44 -49.26 -3.36
N ARG A 257 32.50 -49.78 -2.74
CA ARG A 257 33.83 -49.98 -3.34
C ARG A 257 33.93 -51.42 -3.86
N HIS A 258 34.32 -51.59 -5.12
CA HIS A 258 35.25 -52.61 -5.70
C HIS A 258 34.87 -52.93 -7.15
N ASN A 259 35.77 -52.63 -8.12
CA ASN A 259 36.64 -53.60 -8.83
C ASN A 259 35.96 -54.05 -10.15
N GLY A 260 36.52 -54.07 -11.36
CA GLY A 260 37.84 -53.85 -11.96
C GLY A 260 37.74 -54.43 -13.40
N GLY A 261 38.61 -54.00 -14.33
CA GLY A 261 39.04 -54.85 -15.45
C GLY A 261 38.39 -54.70 -16.85
N MET A 262 39.20 -54.12 -17.76
CA MET A 262 39.63 -54.65 -19.08
C MET A 262 38.67 -54.94 -20.26
N GLY A 263 39.11 -54.43 -21.42
CA GLY A 263 39.00 -55.04 -22.77
C GLY A 263 37.84 -54.49 -23.62
N GLY A 264 37.97 -54.13 -24.90
CA GLY A 264 39.01 -54.30 -25.91
C GLY A 264 38.34 -54.47 -27.29
N GLY A 265 38.91 -53.86 -28.35
CA GLY A 265 38.59 -54.11 -29.77
C GLY A 265 37.39 -53.30 -30.32
N GLY A 266 37.36 -52.85 -31.58
CA GLY A 266 38.20 -53.09 -32.73
C GLY A 266 37.63 -52.34 -33.95
N ILE A 267 38.49 -52.20 -34.94
CA ILE A 267 38.44 -51.40 -36.16
C ILE A 267 37.49 -51.98 -37.24
N ASN A 268 36.88 -51.12 -38.08
CA ASN A 268 36.95 -51.08 -39.57
C ASN A 268 35.65 -50.97 -40.39
N GLY A 269 35.76 -50.17 -41.48
CA GLY A 269 35.03 -50.28 -42.76
C GLY A 269 33.78 -49.40 -42.91
N GLY A 270 33.55 -48.58 -43.93
CA GLY A 270 34.14 -48.42 -45.26
C GLY A 270 33.03 -48.33 -46.33
N GLY A 271 33.08 -47.32 -47.23
CA GLY A 271 32.31 -47.22 -48.49
C GLY A 271 31.28 -46.08 -48.53
N MET A 272 31.47 -44.95 -49.24
CA MET A 272 31.51 -44.68 -50.69
C MET A 272 30.14 -44.42 -51.37
N ASN A 273 30.02 -43.18 -51.87
CA ASN A 273 29.42 -42.70 -53.13
C ASN A 273 27.88 -42.62 -53.33
N GLY A 274 27.47 -41.49 -53.93
CA GLY A 274 26.27 -41.40 -54.77
C GLY A 274 25.54 -40.06 -54.69
N GLY A 275 25.66 -39.23 -55.73
CA GLY A 275 24.98 -37.93 -55.84
C GLY A 275 23.54 -38.01 -56.38
N GLY A 276 22.87 -36.86 -56.49
CA GLY A 276 21.58 -36.77 -57.15
C GLY A 276 20.78 -35.53 -56.78
N MET A 277 20.40 -34.76 -57.80
CA MET A 277 19.68 -33.48 -57.78
C MET A 277 18.22 -33.56 -57.27
N GLY A 278 17.75 -32.43 -56.73
CA GLY A 278 16.50 -31.78 -57.17
C GLY A 278 15.18 -32.24 -56.53
N GLY A 279 14.44 -31.28 -55.95
CA GLY A 279 13.01 -31.43 -55.66
C GLY A 279 12.51 -30.59 -54.51
N ASP A 280 11.95 -29.42 -54.81
CA ASP A 280 11.12 -28.62 -53.91
C ASP A 280 9.91 -29.43 -53.42
N ASN A 281 9.65 -29.45 -52.10
CA ASN A 281 8.34 -29.04 -51.59
C ASN A 281 8.33 -28.77 -50.07
N GLN A 282 7.40 -27.90 -49.71
CA GLN A 282 7.10 -27.22 -48.45
C GLN A 282 7.04 -28.09 -47.19
N GLY A 283 7.57 -27.53 -46.10
CA GLY A 283 7.29 -27.95 -44.72
C GLY A 283 7.88 -26.95 -43.71
N MET A 284 7.04 -26.13 -43.09
CA MET A 284 7.44 -25.18 -42.03
C MET A 284 7.96 -25.92 -40.78
N PRO A 285 8.97 -25.36 -40.08
CA PRO A 285 9.11 -25.61 -38.65
C PRO A 285 9.16 -24.32 -37.82
N MET A 286 8.12 -24.20 -36.98
CA MET A 286 8.10 -23.75 -35.58
C MET A 286 9.39 -23.09 -35.04
N SER A 287 9.30 -21.79 -34.73
CA SER A 287 10.24 -21.05 -33.89
C SER A 287 10.20 -21.56 -32.45
N GLN A 288 11.30 -22.14 -31.96
CA GLN A 288 11.48 -22.44 -30.54
C GLN A 288 12.10 -21.23 -29.82
N GLY A 289 11.31 -20.66 -28.90
CA GLY A 289 11.71 -20.28 -27.54
C GLY A 289 12.82 -19.25 -27.37
N SER A 290 12.48 -17.97 -27.49
CA SER A 290 13.23 -16.91 -26.82
C SER A 290 13.01 -16.99 -25.30
N SER A 291 14.11 -17.03 -24.57
CA SER A 291 14.16 -16.89 -23.11
C SER A 291 13.55 -15.54 -22.72
N ILE A 292 12.34 -15.58 -22.17
CA ILE A 292 11.72 -14.43 -21.52
C ILE A 292 12.47 -14.20 -20.21
N ASP A 293 13.33 -13.20 -20.25
CA ASP A 293 13.93 -12.57 -19.08
C ASP A 293 12.77 -11.97 -18.26
N THR A 294 12.32 -12.69 -17.23
CA THR A 294 11.37 -12.15 -16.25
C THR A 294 12.08 -11.09 -15.43
N SER A 295 12.10 -9.88 -15.98
CA SER A 295 12.47 -8.67 -15.25
C SER A 295 11.61 -8.60 -13.99
N SER A 296 12.29 -8.78 -12.85
CA SER A 296 11.73 -8.61 -11.53
C SER A 296 11.27 -7.17 -11.37
N PHE A 297 9.97 -6.93 -11.46
CA PHE A 297 9.33 -5.68 -11.06
C PHE A 297 9.50 -5.48 -9.55
N THR A 298 10.64 -4.93 -9.15
CA THR A 298 10.81 -4.27 -7.85
C THR A 298 10.62 -2.78 -8.04
N ASN A 299 9.43 -2.38 -8.53
CA ASN A 299 8.98 -1.02 -8.35
C ASN A 299 8.57 -0.88 -6.89
N THR A 300 9.54 -0.52 -6.03
CA THR A 300 9.22 0.05 -4.73
C THR A 300 8.33 1.26 -5.01
N VAL A 301 7.04 1.16 -4.70
CA VAL A 301 6.08 2.26 -4.87
C VAL A 301 6.58 3.40 -3.98
N GLN A 302 7.33 4.31 -4.59
CA GLN A 302 7.80 5.53 -3.97
C GLN A 302 6.56 6.38 -3.70
N ASN A 303 6.52 7.11 -2.57
CA ASN A 303 5.40 8.00 -2.25
C ASN A 303 5.20 8.95 -3.43
N PRO A 304 4.13 8.79 -4.23
CA PRO A 304 4.12 9.31 -5.59
C PRO A 304 3.87 10.84 -5.59
N ILE A 305 3.35 11.36 -4.47
CA ILE A 305 2.98 12.75 -4.28
C ILE A 305 4.20 13.67 -4.06
N GLU A 306 5.24 13.21 -3.36
CA GLU A 306 6.35 14.09 -2.95
C GLU A 306 7.55 13.99 -3.89
N LEU A 307 7.98 15.15 -4.41
CA LEU A 307 9.18 15.27 -5.22
C LEU A 307 10.42 15.38 -4.31
N LYS A 308 11.53 14.80 -4.76
CA LYS A 308 12.83 14.83 -4.06
C LYS A 308 13.48 16.20 -4.13
#